data_AF-X0Y757-F1
#
_entry.id   AF-X0Y757-F1
#
_cell.length_a   1.000
_cell.length_b   1.000
_cell.length_c   1.000
_cell.angle_alpha   90.00
_cell.angle_beta   90.00
_cell.angle_gamma   90.00
#
_symmetry.space_group_name_H-M   'P 1'
#
loop_
_entity.id
_entity.type
_entity.pdbx_description
1 polymer ?
#
loop_
_entity_poly.entity_id
_entity_poly.type
_entity_poly.pdbx_seq_one_letter_code
_entity_poly.pdbx_strand_id
1 'polypeptide(L)'
;ETLFAIATDPEATQSSVAIYYKHDVMPEVTEDDYRTNLVEAIYNGMLNQRLHELTKESDPPFLYGYSAKGRIVRSKEVYLLGTSVKDNGIERGLEALMTEAARARQYGFTATELERQKKEMLRFIEQAYKERDKTESAGYTSEYSRNFLSGEPIPGIEYEYEMYTRYIPGISLAEINRLAGTWISDHNRVILVNAPEKPDVRVPDENDILAVL
;
A
#
# COMPACT_ATOMS: atom_id res chain seq x y z
N GLU A 1 -2.52 5.63 -21.13
CA GLU A 1 -3.96 5.33 -21.09
C GLU A 1 -4.31 4.69 -19.75
N THR A 2 -5.51 4.96 -19.23
CA THR A 2 -6.05 4.25 -18.06
C THR A 2 -6.82 3.05 -18.59
N LEU A 3 -6.51 1.86 -18.09
CA LEU A 3 -7.26 0.64 -18.40
C LEU A 3 -8.25 0.33 -17.28
N PHE A 4 -9.37 -0.29 -17.64
CA PHE A 4 -10.40 -0.71 -16.68
C PHE A 4 -10.63 -2.21 -16.77
N ALA A 5 -10.91 -2.82 -15.63
CA ALA A 5 -11.58 -4.11 -15.58
C ALA A 5 -12.67 -4.04 -14.51
N ILE A 6 -13.92 -4.12 -14.97
CA ILE A 6 -15.11 -4.05 -14.14
C ILE A 6 -15.77 -5.42 -14.21
N ALA A 7 -15.90 -6.09 -13.06
CA ALA A 7 -16.40 -7.45 -12.97
C ALA A 7 -17.45 -7.60 -11.87
N THR A 8 -18.41 -8.49 -12.12
CA THR A 8 -19.40 -8.93 -11.14
C THR A 8 -19.28 -10.43 -10.87
N ASP A 9 -19.56 -10.84 -9.64
CA ASP A 9 -19.51 -12.25 -9.23
C ASP A 9 -20.66 -12.57 -8.24
N PRO A 10 -21.46 -13.64 -8.47
CA PRO A 10 -22.48 -14.08 -7.53
C PRO A 10 -21.95 -14.49 -6.15
N GLU A 11 -20.69 -14.92 -6.05
CA GLU A 11 -20.03 -15.31 -4.80
C GLU A 11 -19.35 -14.12 -4.08
N ALA A 12 -19.21 -12.97 -4.74
CA ALA A 12 -18.65 -11.79 -4.11
C ALA A 12 -19.60 -11.26 -3.02
N THR A 13 -19.07 -11.07 -1.81
CA THR A 13 -19.85 -10.60 -0.65
C THR A 13 -19.80 -9.09 -0.46
N GLN A 14 -18.85 -8.41 -1.10
CA GLN A 14 -18.60 -6.97 -0.96
C GLN A 14 -18.13 -6.36 -2.28
N SER A 15 -18.33 -5.06 -2.43
CA SER A 15 -17.82 -4.29 -3.57
C SER A 15 -16.43 -3.73 -3.24
N SER A 16 -15.56 -3.63 -4.24
CA SER A 16 -14.22 -3.07 -4.08
C SER A 16 -13.75 -2.35 -5.33
N VAL A 17 -12.90 -1.36 -5.13
CA VAL A 17 -12.21 -0.65 -6.21
C VAL A 17 -10.74 -0.48 -5.84
N ALA A 18 -9.87 -0.68 -6.82
CA ALA A 18 -8.43 -0.48 -6.65
C ALA A 18 -7.80 0.13 -7.90
N ILE A 19 -6.89 1.06 -7.68
CA ILE A 19 -6.09 1.71 -8.72
C ILE A 19 -4.67 1.20 -8.61
N TYR A 20 -4.13 0.73 -9.73
CA TYR A 20 -2.77 0.24 -9.89
C TYR A 20 -1.99 1.18 -10.79
N TYR A 21 -0.89 1.72 -10.28
CA TYR A 21 0.10 2.47 -11.04
C TYR A 21 1.30 1.57 -11.29
N LYS A 22 1.52 1.18 -12.54
CA LYS A 22 2.62 0.27 -12.90
C LYS A 22 3.95 1.02 -12.96
N HIS A 23 4.96 0.47 -12.29
CA HIS A 23 6.33 0.97 -12.22
C HIS A 23 7.34 -0.09 -12.65
N ASP A 24 8.52 0.36 -13.03
CA ASP A 24 9.66 -0.55 -13.18
C ASP A 24 10.13 -1.06 -11.82
N VAL A 25 10.67 -2.28 -11.81
CA VAL A 25 11.19 -2.90 -10.59
C VAL A 25 12.40 -2.10 -10.11
N MET A 26 12.39 -1.72 -8.84
CA MET A 26 13.53 -1.05 -8.24
C MET A 26 14.61 -2.06 -7.80
N PRO A 27 15.89 -1.69 -7.87
CA PRO A 27 16.96 -2.50 -7.28
C PRO A 27 16.76 -2.66 -5.78
N GLU A 28 17.12 -3.82 -5.25
CA GLU A 28 17.06 -4.14 -3.82
C GLU A 28 18.41 -4.68 -3.32
N VAL A 29 19.53 -4.28 -3.93
CA VAL A 29 20.81 -5.00 -3.75
C VAL A 29 21.68 -4.39 -2.65
N THR A 30 21.52 -3.09 -2.39
CA THR A 30 22.39 -2.32 -1.50
C THR A 30 21.69 -1.90 -0.20
N GLU A 31 22.44 -1.49 0.81
CA GLU A 31 21.87 -0.90 2.03
C GLU A 31 21.08 0.39 1.71
N ASP A 32 21.48 1.15 0.69
CA ASP A 32 20.76 2.36 0.25
C ASP A 32 19.41 2.02 -0.40
N ASP A 33 19.34 0.92 -1.15
CA ASP A 33 18.08 0.39 -1.68
C ASP A 33 17.16 -0.04 -0.53
N TYR A 34 17.71 -0.75 0.46
CA TYR A 34 16.96 -1.15 1.66
C TYR A 34 16.43 0.05 2.44
N ARG A 35 17.26 1.08 2.63
CA ARG A 35 16.84 2.34 3.25
C ARG A 35 15.70 2.98 2.46
N THR A 36 15.78 2.96 1.13
CA THR A 36 14.70 3.48 0.27
C THR A 36 13.41 2.73 0.56
N ASN A 37 13.43 1.40 0.56
CA ASN A 37 12.27 0.57 0.93
C ASN A 37 11.69 0.92 2.32
N LEU A 38 12.53 1.25 3.31
CA LEU A 38 12.05 1.72 4.62
C LEU A 38 11.33 3.07 4.53
N VAL A 39 11.83 4.02 3.73
CA VAL A 39 11.17 5.30 3.50
C VAL A 39 9.80 5.07 2.83
N GLU A 40 9.73 4.15 1.86
CA GLU A 40 8.48 3.77 1.20
C GLU A 40 7.48 3.10 2.15
N ALA A 41 7.96 2.21 3.01
CA ALA A 41 7.14 1.53 4.03
C ALA A 41 6.58 2.52 5.07
N ILE A 42 7.37 3.52 5.49
CA ILE A 42 6.91 4.59 6.37
C ILE A 42 5.80 5.39 5.70
N TYR A 43 6.00 5.83 4.45
CA TYR A 43 4.98 6.57 3.69
C TYR A 43 3.65 5.81 3.63
N ASN A 44 3.69 4.54 3.21
CA ASN A 44 2.51 3.70 3.10
C ASN A 44 1.84 3.45 4.45
N GLY A 45 2.62 3.20 5.50
CA GLY A 45 2.10 3.05 6.85
C GLY A 45 1.36 4.30 7.34
N MET A 46 1.91 5.48 7.10
CA MET A 46 1.27 6.75 7.48
C MET A 46 -0.02 7.00 6.68
N LEU A 47 -0.01 6.75 5.37
CA LEU A 47 -1.23 6.88 4.56
C LEU A 47 -2.29 5.88 4.99
N ASN A 48 -1.91 4.63 5.27
CA ASN A 48 -2.83 3.59 5.76
C ASN A 48 -3.42 3.94 7.13
N GLN A 49 -2.64 4.56 8.01
CA GLN A 49 -3.16 5.07 9.27
C GLN A 49 -4.24 6.15 9.04
N ARG A 50 -4.04 7.08 8.11
CA ARG A 50 -5.07 8.09 7.78
C ARG A 50 -6.33 7.46 7.21
N LEU A 51 -6.18 6.55 6.25
CA LEU A 51 -7.30 5.80 5.68
C LEU A 51 -8.04 5.00 6.77
N HIS A 52 -7.33 4.43 7.73
CA HIS A 52 -7.94 3.74 8.85
C HIS A 52 -8.71 4.69 9.78
N GLU A 53 -8.25 5.91 10.03
CA GLU A 53 -9.03 6.88 10.82
C GLU A 53 -10.37 7.23 10.15
N LEU A 54 -10.43 7.31 8.81
CA LEU A 54 -11.69 7.52 8.08
C LEU A 54 -12.72 6.40 8.32
N THR A 55 -12.27 5.18 8.62
CA THR A 55 -13.18 4.06 8.93
C THR A 55 -13.86 4.17 10.28
N LYS A 56 -13.38 5.08 11.16
CA LYS A 56 -13.92 5.30 12.51
C LYS A 56 -14.96 6.41 12.57
N GLU A 57 -15.22 7.08 11.45
CA GLU A 57 -16.28 8.09 11.35
C GLU A 57 -17.66 7.47 11.57
N SER A 58 -18.66 8.29 11.92
CA SER A 58 -20.03 7.79 12.12
C SER A 58 -20.67 7.25 10.83
N ASP A 59 -20.23 7.77 9.69
CA ASP A 59 -20.62 7.32 8.36
C ASP A 59 -19.36 7.17 7.48
N PRO A 60 -18.62 6.07 7.62
CA PRO A 60 -17.33 5.91 6.94
C PRO A 60 -17.53 5.72 5.42
N PRO A 61 -16.67 6.33 4.59
CA PRO A 61 -16.79 6.25 3.13
C PRO A 61 -16.51 4.84 2.58
N PHE A 62 -15.81 4.02 3.35
CA PHE A 62 -15.47 2.64 3.02
C PHE A 62 -15.31 1.78 4.28
N LEU A 63 -15.37 0.46 4.10
CA LEU A 63 -15.15 -0.52 5.16
C LEU A 63 -13.66 -0.67 5.48
N TYR A 64 -12.82 -0.59 4.44
CA TYR A 64 -11.37 -0.67 4.56
C TYR A 64 -10.73 0.08 3.39
N GLY A 65 -9.60 0.74 3.65
CA GLY A 65 -8.81 1.45 2.64
C GLY A 65 -7.33 1.20 2.89
N TYR A 66 -6.55 1.06 1.82
CA TYR A 66 -5.13 0.77 1.90
C TYR A 66 -4.36 1.31 0.71
N SER A 67 -3.06 1.46 0.93
CA SER A 67 -2.02 1.79 -0.02
C SER A 67 -0.83 0.86 0.20
N ALA A 68 -0.25 0.39 -0.89
CA ALA A 68 0.93 -0.46 -0.86
C ALA A 68 1.74 -0.30 -2.13
N LYS A 69 3.03 -0.59 -2.05
CA LYS A 69 3.90 -0.77 -3.21
C LYS A 69 4.48 -2.17 -3.16
N GLY A 70 4.57 -2.84 -4.30
CA GLY A 70 5.17 -4.16 -4.36
C GLY A 70 5.23 -4.75 -5.76
N ARG A 71 5.99 -5.84 -5.86
CA ARG A 71 6.18 -6.57 -7.12
C ARG A 71 4.93 -7.40 -7.43
N ILE A 72 4.29 -7.14 -8.58
CA ILE A 72 3.13 -7.91 -9.04
C ILE A 72 3.56 -9.06 -9.96
N VAL A 73 4.60 -8.83 -10.76
CA VAL A 73 5.25 -9.82 -11.63
C VAL A 73 6.74 -9.55 -11.64
N ARG A 74 7.56 -10.52 -12.08
CA ARG A 74 9.03 -10.41 -12.05
C ARG A 74 9.59 -9.11 -12.67
N SER A 75 8.93 -8.59 -13.70
CA SER A 75 9.41 -7.43 -14.46
C SER A 75 8.75 -6.10 -14.10
N LYS A 76 7.75 -6.09 -13.20
CA LYS A 76 6.98 -4.87 -12.87
C LYS A 76 6.56 -4.83 -11.41
N GLU A 77 6.61 -3.63 -10.87
CA GLU A 77 6.01 -3.27 -9.58
C GLU A 77 4.73 -2.47 -9.81
N VAL A 78 3.91 -2.42 -8.76
CA VAL A 78 2.73 -1.57 -8.72
C VAL A 78 2.75 -0.77 -7.44
N TYR A 79 2.41 0.51 -7.55
CA TYR A 79 1.85 1.24 -6.43
C TYR A 79 0.34 1.12 -6.54
N LEU A 80 -0.30 0.63 -5.49
CA LEU A 80 -1.73 0.40 -5.47
C LEU A 80 -2.38 1.20 -4.35
N LEU A 81 -3.56 1.72 -4.63
CA LEU A 81 -4.52 2.17 -3.62
C LEU A 81 -5.81 1.40 -3.83
N GLY A 82 -6.39 0.89 -2.76
CA GLY A 82 -7.62 0.11 -2.85
C GLY A 82 -8.54 0.32 -1.68
N THR A 83 -9.82 0.01 -1.91
CA THR A 83 -10.84 0.10 -0.87
C THR A 83 -11.93 -0.95 -1.08
N SER A 84 -12.48 -1.44 0.04
CA SER A 84 -13.69 -2.24 0.10
C SER A 84 -14.82 -1.39 0.67
N VAL A 85 -15.99 -1.46 0.04
CA VAL A 85 -17.14 -0.60 0.31
C VAL A 85 -18.41 -1.42 0.49
N LYS A 86 -19.40 -0.82 1.13
CA LYS A 86 -20.77 -1.34 1.09
C LYS A 86 -21.30 -1.28 -0.34
N ASP A 87 -22.36 -2.03 -0.59
CA ASP A 87 -23.11 -1.96 -1.85
C ASP A 87 -23.39 -0.50 -2.24
N ASN A 88 -23.21 -0.18 -3.52
CA ASN A 88 -23.40 1.16 -4.08
C ASN A 88 -22.46 2.25 -3.52
N GLY A 89 -21.35 1.85 -2.88
CA GLY A 89 -20.37 2.77 -2.29
C GLY A 89 -19.09 2.99 -3.11
N ILE A 90 -18.98 2.44 -4.33
CA ILE A 90 -17.71 2.40 -5.08
C ILE A 90 -17.20 3.82 -5.37
N GLU A 91 -18.05 4.69 -5.93
CA GLU A 91 -17.67 6.06 -6.27
C GLU A 91 -17.27 6.86 -5.02
N ARG A 92 -18.07 6.77 -3.96
CA ARG A 92 -17.78 7.45 -2.68
C ARG A 92 -16.48 6.97 -2.05
N GLY A 93 -16.24 5.66 -2.05
CA GLY A 93 -15.02 5.08 -1.49
C GLY A 93 -13.79 5.48 -2.29
N LEU A 94 -13.90 5.48 -3.62
CA LEU A 94 -12.84 5.91 -4.52
C LEU A 94 -12.50 7.38 -4.34
N GLU A 95 -13.52 8.25 -4.26
CA GLU A 95 -13.36 9.69 -4.04
C GLU A 95 -12.61 9.96 -2.74
N ALA A 96 -13.01 9.31 -1.64
CA ALA A 96 -12.37 9.46 -0.35
C ALA A 96 -10.91 8.98 -0.37
N LEU A 97 -10.65 7.83 -1.00
CA LEU A 97 -9.30 7.27 -1.16
C LEU A 97 -8.38 8.22 -1.94
N MET A 98 -8.87 8.75 -3.06
CA MET A 98 -8.11 9.69 -3.89
C MET A 98 -7.95 11.06 -3.24
N THR A 99 -8.95 11.52 -2.51
CA THR A 99 -8.87 12.76 -1.73
C THR A 99 -7.78 12.68 -0.67
N GLU A 100 -7.66 11.57 0.05
CA GLU A 100 -6.64 11.44 1.08
C GLU A 100 -5.24 11.29 0.48
N ALA A 101 -5.09 10.57 -0.63
CA ALA A 101 -3.84 10.54 -1.39
C ALA A 101 -3.45 11.93 -1.91
N ALA A 102 -4.40 12.71 -2.41
CA ALA A 102 -4.17 14.09 -2.86
C ALA A 102 -3.78 15.02 -1.71
N ARG A 103 -4.38 14.86 -0.52
CA ARG A 103 -4.01 15.60 0.70
C ARG A 103 -2.58 15.28 1.14
N ALA A 104 -2.20 14.00 1.14
CA ALA A 104 -0.83 13.59 1.42
C ALA A 104 0.15 14.21 0.42
N ARG A 105 -0.21 14.29 -0.86
CA ARG A 105 0.61 14.96 -1.89
C ARG A 105 0.71 16.47 -1.72
N GLN A 106 -0.39 17.14 -1.41
CA GLN A 106 -0.46 18.61 -1.37
C GLN A 106 0.09 19.19 -0.07
N TYR A 107 -0.25 18.57 1.06
CA TYR A 107 0.05 19.09 2.40
C TYR A 107 1.11 18.26 3.12
N GLY A 108 1.42 17.06 2.63
CA GLY A 108 2.33 16.15 3.29
C GLY A 108 1.76 15.58 4.58
N PHE A 109 2.66 15.00 5.35
CA PHE A 109 2.43 14.53 6.70
C PHE A 109 3.01 15.47 7.74
N THR A 110 2.59 15.26 8.98
CA THR A 110 3.08 15.96 10.16
C THR A 110 4.23 15.18 10.83
N ALA A 111 5.03 15.88 11.63
CA ALA A 111 6.10 15.26 12.41
C ALA A 111 5.56 14.21 13.40
N THR A 112 4.40 14.45 14.01
CA THR A 112 3.78 13.51 14.96
C THR A 112 3.37 12.20 14.29
N GLU A 113 2.84 12.25 13.07
CA GLU A 113 2.51 11.05 12.30
C GLU A 113 3.77 10.23 11.99
N LEU A 114 4.86 10.90 11.58
CA LEU A 114 6.12 10.25 11.28
C LEU A 114 6.70 9.57 12.52
N GLU A 115 6.76 10.28 13.65
CA GLU A 115 7.31 9.73 14.89
C GLU A 115 6.50 8.55 15.42
N ARG A 116 5.17 8.55 15.23
CA ARG A 116 4.34 7.37 15.53
C ARG A 116 4.73 6.20 14.64
N GLN A 117 4.78 6.41 13.32
CA GLN A 117 5.09 5.33 12.37
C GLN A 117 6.47 4.72 12.61
N LYS A 118 7.49 5.56 12.86
CA LYS A 118 8.84 5.09 13.21
C LYS A 118 8.83 4.18 14.44
N LYS A 119 8.12 4.57 15.50
CA LYS A 119 8.00 3.76 16.73
C LYS A 119 7.30 2.44 16.47
N GLU A 120 6.25 2.43 15.65
CA GLU A 120 5.55 1.20 15.28
C GLU A 120 6.47 0.23 14.53
N MET A 121 7.23 0.71 13.55
CA MET A 121 8.18 -0.11 12.79
C MET A 121 9.34 -0.63 13.64
N LEU A 122 9.92 0.22 14.51
CA LEU A 122 10.99 -0.19 15.43
C LEU A 122 10.51 -1.24 16.44
N ARG A 123 9.28 -1.09 16.96
CA ARG A 123 8.69 -2.07 17.87
C ARG A 123 8.42 -3.39 17.15
N PHE A 124 7.93 -3.34 15.90
CA PHE A 124 7.68 -4.52 15.08
C PHE A 124 8.97 -5.33 14.89
N ILE A 125 10.05 -4.69 14.43
CA ILE A 125 11.32 -5.39 14.18
C ILE A 125 11.98 -5.88 15.48
N GLU A 126 11.84 -5.14 16.59
CA GLU A 126 12.35 -5.58 17.89
C GLU A 126 11.63 -6.85 18.36
N GLN A 127 10.32 -6.93 18.17
CA GLN A 127 9.55 -8.13 18.49
C GLN A 127 9.95 -9.30 17.58
N ALA A 128 10.03 -9.08 16.27
CA ALA A 128 10.46 -10.11 15.31
C ALA A 128 11.86 -10.66 15.66
N TYR A 129 12.80 -9.79 16.01
CA TYR A 129 14.13 -10.19 16.47
C TYR A 129 14.11 -11.02 17.76
N LYS A 130 13.29 -10.63 18.76
CA LYS A 130 13.15 -11.38 20.01
C LYS A 130 12.51 -12.76 19.81
N GLU A 131 11.62 -12.87 18.84
CA GLU A 131 10.87 -14.09 18.53
C GLU A 131 11.51 -14.94 17.42
N ARG A 132 12.71 -14.58 16.92
CA ARG A 132 13.35 -15.25 15.78
C ARG A 132 13.48 -16.77 15.91
N ASP A 133 13.73 -17.27 17.12
CA ASP A 133 13.84 -18.70 17.42
C ASP A 133 12.49 -19.45 17.38
N LYS A 134 11.38 -18.73 17.19
CA LYS A 134 10.01 -19.25 17.08
C LYS A 134 9.45 -19.13 15.66
N THR A 135 10.27 -18.75 14.70
CA THR A 135 9.85 -18.59 13.30
C THR A 135 9.63 -19.95 12.66
N GLU A 136 8.41 -20.18 12.18
CA GLU A 136 8.04 -21.42 11.49
C GLU A 136 8.81 -21.59 10.17
N SER A 137 9.13 -22.84 9.83
CA SER A 137 9.91 -23.20 8.63
C SER A 137 9.31 -22.70 7.30
N ALA A 138 7.99 -22.48 7.26
CA ALA A 138 7.29 -21.93 6.10
C ALA A 138 7.75 -20.51 5.73
N GLY A 139 8.13 -19.69 6.72
CA GLY A 139 8.68 -18.35 6.50
C GLY A 139 10.00 -18.41 5.73
N TYR A 140 10.96 -19.17 6.26
CA TYR A 140 12.26 -19.38 5.63
C TYR A 140 12.16 -20.01 4.23
N THR A 141 11.28 -21.01 4.07
CA THR A 141 11.06 -21.64 2.76
C THR A 141 10.56 -20.63 1.72
N SER A 142 9.70 -19.71 2.13
CA SER A 142 9.18 -18.66 1.25
C SER A 142 10.28 -17.65 0.87
N GLU A 143 11.10 -17.22 1.83
CA GLU A 143 12.24 -16.33 1.58
C GLU A 143 13.26 -16.96 0.63
N TYR A 144 13.68 -18.21 0.86
CA TYR A 144 14.61 -18.91 -0.02
C TYR A 144 14.03 -19.11 -1.43
N SER A 145 12.73 -19.36 -1.53
CA SER A 145 12.05 -19.46 -2.83
C SER A 145 12.10 -18.13 -3.58
N ARG A 146 11.83 -16.99 -2.91
CA ARG A 146 11.89 -15.66 -3.55
C ARG A 146 13.32 -15.25 -3.89
N ASN A 147 14.29 -15.56 -3.03
CA ASN A 147 15.71 -15.38 -3.33
C ASN A 147 16.11 -16.14 -4.59
N PHE A 148 15.79 -17.44 -4.67
CA PHE A 148 16.14 -18.27 -5.83
C PHE A 148 15.42 -17.83 -7.12
N LEU A 149 14.14 -17.46 -7.05
CA LEU A 149 13.31 -17.18 -8.23
C LEU A 149 13.36 -15.73 -8.72
N SER A 150 13.77 -14.79 -7.86
CA SER A 150 13.72 -13.36 -8.13
C SER A 150 14.90 -12.55 -7.61
N GLY A 151 15.86 -13.19 -6.92
CA GLY A 151 17.04 -12.50 -6.39
C GLY A 151 16.77 -11.60 -5.19
N GLU A 152 15.61 -11.74 -4.51
CA GLU A 152 15.31 -11.01 -3.27
C GLU A 152 16.40 -11.28 -2.22
N PRO A 153 17.09 -10.26 -1.68
CA PRO A 153 18.08 -10.47 -0.64
C PRO A 153 17.45 -11.05 0.62
N ILE A 154 18.18 -11.94 1.28
CA ILE A 154 17.77 -12.61 2.51
C ILE A 154 18.81 -12.38 3.61
N PRO A 155 18.99 -11.12 4.05
CA PRO A 155 20.07 -10.77 4.99
C PRO A 155 19.88 -11.37 6.39
N GLY A 156 18.65 -11.80 6.71
CA GLY A 156 18.30 -12.39 7.99
C GLY A 156 17.90 -11.35 9.04
N ILE A 157 17.07 -11.77 9.99
CA ILE A 157 16.43 -10.90 10.97
C ILE A 157 17.41 -10.13 11.85
N GLU A 158 18.59 -10.68 12.16
CA GLU A 158 19.61 -9.95 12.91
C GLU A 158 20.09 -8.71 12.15
N TYR A 159 20.39 -8.86 10.86
CA TYR A 159 20.87 -7.75 10.04
C TYR A 159 19.74 -6.77 9.73
N GLU A 160 18.52 -7.25 9.48
CA GLU A 160 17.35 -6.37 9.30
C GLU A 160 17.08 -5.52 10.55
N TYR A 161 17.19 -6.11 11.75
CA TYR A 161 17.07 -5.37 13.00
C TYR A 161 18.12 -4.25 13.12
N GLU A 162 19.37 -4.52 12.75
CA GLU A 162 20.42 -3.51 12.69
C GLU A 162 20.10 -2.40 11.68
N MET A 163 19.64 -2.76 10.47
CA MET A 163 19.28 -1.80 9.43
C MET A 163 18.11 -0.90 9.86
N TYR A 164 17.06 -1.47 10.45
CA TYR A 164 15.93 -0.71 10.99
C TYR A 164 16.41 0.27 12.07
N THR A 165 17.20 -0.21 13.03
CA THR A 165 17.70 0.60 14.14
C THR A 165 18.63 1.71 13.66
N ARG A 166 19.43 1.45 12.63
CA ARG A 166 20.36 2.42 12.03
C ARG A 166 19.62 3.48 11.22
N TYR A 167 18.69 3.08 10.34
CA TYR A 167 18.15 3.96 9.31
C TYR A 167 16.87 4.69 9.71
N ILE A 168 15.94 4.03 10.40
CA ILE A 168 14.63 4.63 10.73
C ILE A 168 14.76 5.96 11.50
N PRO A 169 15.64 6.10 12.52
CA PRO A 169 15.77 7.36 13.24
C PRO A 169 16.12 8.54 12.33
N GLY A 170 16.96 8.32 11.32
CA GLY A 170 17.47 9.34 10.41
C GLY A 170 16.53 9.71 9.25
N ILE A 171 15.41 9.01 9.06
CA ILE A 171 14.45 9.32 7.99
C ILE A 171 13.70 10.61 8.36
N SER A 172 13.79 11.62 7.50
CA SER A 172 13.18 12.94 7.73
C SER A 172 11.78 13.05 7.13
N LEU A 173 10.98 13.97 7.68
CA LEU A 173 9.66 14.28 7.13
C LEU A 173 9.72 14.82 5.69
N ALA A 174 10.77 15.57 5.37
CA ALA A 174 11.00 16.08 4.02
C ALA A 174 11.21 14.94 3.01
N GLU A 175 11.89 13.85 3.38
CA GLU A 175 12.04 12.69 2.53
C GLU A 175 10.70 12.01 2.23
N ILE A 176 9.88 11.80 3.26
CA ILE A 176 8.56 11.18 3.12
C ILE A 176 7.63 12.04 2.26
N ASN A 177 7.57 13.35 2.51
CA ASN A 177 6.68 14.25 1.75
C ASN A 177 7.11 14.39 0.29
N ARG A 178 8.38 14.15 -0.06
CA ARG A 178 8.83 14.09 -1.45
C ARG A 178 8.31 12.87 -2.20
N LEU A 179 8.07 11.73 -1.53
CA LEU A 179 7.57 10.52 -2.18
C LEU A 179 6.12 10.65 -2.66
N ALA A 180 5.31 11.45 -1.99
CA ALA A 180 3.87 11.58 -2.25
C ALA A 180 3.51 11.96 -3.71
N GLY A 181 4.45 12.58 -4.43
CA GLY A 181 4.28 12.96 -5.84
C GLY A 181 4.89 12.01 -6.86
N THR A 182 5.51 10.89 -6.44
CA THR A 182 6.34 10.07 -7.34
C THR A 182 5.62 8.86 -7.94
N TRP A 183 4.66 8.26 -7.23
CA TRP A 183 4.03 7.00 -7.68
C TRP A 183 2.65 7.14 -8.31
N ILE A 184 1.95 8.24 -8.01
CA ILE A 184 0.63 8.53 -8.58
C ILE A 184 0.83 9.33 -9.87
N SER A 185 0.33 8.80 -10.99
CA SER A 185 0.42 9.45 -12.31
C SER A 185 -0.79 9.16 -13.18
N ASP A 186 -1.06 10.01 -14.17
CA ASP A 186 -2.19 9.83 -15.11
C ASP A 186 -1.87 8.81 -16.23
N HIS A 187 -0.75 8.10 -16.11
CA HIS A 187 -0.26 7.13 -17.08
C HIS A 187 0.01 5.78 -16.42
N ASN A 188 0.06 4.71 -17.22
CA ASN A 188 0.30 3.35 -16.75
C ASN A 188 -0.62 2.90 -15.60
N ARG A 189 -1.86 3.41 -15.62
CA ARG A 189 -2.88 3.21 -14.60
C ARG A 189 -3.86 2.11 -15.01
N VAL A 190 -4.21 1.22 -14.08
CA VAL A 190 -5.27 0.22 -14.25
C VAL A 190 -6.23 0.34 -13.09
N ILE A 191 -7.53 0.38 -13.35
CA ILE A 191 -8.57 0.45 -12.32
C ILE A 191 -9.38 -0.83 -12.36
N LEU A 192 -9.44 -1.51 -11.23
CA LEU A 192 -10.18 -2.74 -11.04
C LEU A 192 -11.40 -2.44 -10.17
N VAL A 193 -12.58 -2.83 -10.63
CA VAL A 193 -13.83 -2.78 -9.88
C VAL A 193 -14.39 -4.19 -9.79
N ASN A 194 -14.67 -4.65 -8.58
CA ASN A 194 -15.36 -5.91 -8.34
C ASN A 194 -16.62 -5.63 -7.53
N ALA A 195 -17.76 -6.21 -7.92
CA ALA A 195 -19.03 -6.05 -7.23
C ALA A 195 -19.82 -7.37 -7.16
N PRO A 196 -20.67 -7.56 -6.14
CA PRO A 196 -21.62 -8.68 -6.11
C PRO A 196 -22.61 -8.64 -7.28
N GLU A 197 -22.88 -9.78 -7.89
CA GLU A 197 -23.95 -9.91 -8.89
C GLU A 197 -25.32 -10.01 -8.20
N LYS A 198 -25.96 -8.88 -7.90
CA LYS A 198 -27.31 -8.83 -7.31
C LYS A 198 -28.12 -7.60 -7.76
N PRO A 199 -29.47 -7.68 -7.80
CA PRO A 199 -30.32 -6.64 -8.39
C PRO A 199 -30.18 -5.23 -7.78
N ASP A 200 -29.89 -5.15 -6.49
CA ASP A 200 -29.82 -3.88 -5.75
C ASP A 200 -28.41 -3.27 -5.71
N VAL A 201 -27.46 -3.82 -6.48
CA VAL A 201 -26.10 -3.28 -6.64
C VAL A 201 -25.95 -2.66 -8.02
N ARG A 202 -25.80 -1.33 -8.03
CA ARG A 202 -25.30 -0.59 -9.18
C ARG A 202 -23.80 -0.77 -9.27
N VAL A 203 -23.34 -1.20 -10.45
CA VAL A 203 -21.93 -1.26 -10.80
C VAL A 203 -21.62 -0.03 -11.66
N PRO A 204 -20.67 0.83 -11.25
CA PRO A 204 -20.29 1.99 -12.05
C PRO A 204 -19.60 1.57 -13.34
N ASP A 205 -19.80 2.34 -14.41
CA ASP A 205 -19.07 2.17 -15.66
C ASP A 205 -17.73 2.96 -15.65
N GLU A 206 -16.98 2.90 -16.75
CA GLU A 206 -15.70 3.61 -16.85
C GLU A 206 -15.85 5.14 -16.73
N ASN A 207 -16.97 5.72 -17.21
CA ASN A 207 -17.20 7.16 -17.14
C ASN A 207 -17.55 7.61 -15.73
N ASP A 208 -18.35 6.82 -15.02
CA ASP A 208 -18.67 7.03 -13.61
C ASP A 208 -17.38 7.07 -12.77
N ILE A 209 -16.47 6.11 -13.00
CA ILE A 209 -15.18 6.06 -12.31
C ILE A 209 -14.29 7.25 -12.70
N LEU A 210 -14.20 7.60 -13.98
CA LEU A 210 -13.39 8.72 -14.44
C LEU A 210 -13.87 10.08 -13.91
N ALA A 211 -15.17 10.25 -13.67
CA ALA A 211 -15.72 11.48 -13.12
C ALA A 211 -15.29 11.76 -11.67
N VAL A 212 -14.77 10.74 -10.97
CA VAL A 212 -14.35 10.80 -9.56
C VAL A 212 -12.84 11.08 -9.39
N LEU A 213 -12.03 10.80 -10.42
CA LEU A 213 -10.56 10.90 -10.36
C LEU A 213 -10.03 12.29 -10.71
#